data_AF-A0A7S2PQ25-F1
#
_entry.id   AF-A0A7S2PQ25-F1
#
_cell.length_a   1.000
_cell.length_b   1.000
_cell.length_c   1.000
_cell.angle_alpha   90.00
_cell.angle_beta   90.00
_cell.angle_gamma   90.00
#
_symmetry.space_group_name_H-M   'P 1'
#
loop_
_entity.id
_entity.type
_entity.pdbx_description
1 polymer ?
#
loop_
_entity_poly.entity_id
_entity_poly.type
_entity_poly.pdbx_seq_one_letter_code
_entity_poly.pdbx_strand_id
1 'polypeptide(L)'
;VHCTIFGPNANSHHQSLLIGILWPLGRGNVGYGSNVGSNHTGRIPDQETSVGEGTFWGLGCVIKFPVDLTSSPYSIIAAGVQLPPQRIQLPFSLITDGPGGMNQLTPGWLLHYSPYTIARSEVKFANRRTAKRHDFYTGWKILRAGVMDLLVDARDALLFPKVESAKVFKGEKAIVGLGANQLTEKGRQIGIRAYTDAIQRYALRGLLQRLVELCNSQKELTLAEALRHVGLDGVVNAYHSKEGALAPSKSVVDWPVLPWNEASHTDPEALWKHQHSILMKEIPSIIRNGNGNDTLSQLLQKCIALENDHAVRVYKSKSRDDVRGAATVPGYKDVHIAAENDSVVLAAKEVADAVTKEVQLVEEALGGTSLRSRL
;
A
#
# COMPACT_ATOMS: atom_id res chain seq x y z
N VAL A 1 -11.65 -0.46 36.54
CA VAL A 1 -11.06 -1.25 37.62
C VAL A 1 -12.20 -1.40 38.58
N HIS A 2 -12.55 -2.65 38.85
CA HIS A 2 -13.65 -2.99 39.74
C HIS A 2 -13.16 -3.38 41.15
N CYS A 3 -11.87 -3.29 41.47
CA CYS A 3 -11.32 -3.68 42.80
C CYS A 3 -10.04 -2.89 43.21
N THR A 4 -10.14 -1.68 43.75
CA THR A 4 -9.03 -1.03 44.50
C THR A 4 -9.57 -0.08 45.57
N ILE A 5 -8.94 -0.04 46.74
CA ILE A 5 -9.18 0.95 47.80
C ILE A 5 -8.01 1.95 47.79
N PHE A 6 -8.31 3.25 47.70
CA PHE A 6 -7.34 4.35 47.74
C PHE A 6 -7.55 5.24 48.98
N GLY A 7 -6.48 5.90 49.44
CA GLY A 7 -6.53 6.92 50.49
C GLY A 7 -7.00 8.30 49.98
N PRO A 8 -7.28 9.26 50.89
CA PRO A 8 -7.69 10.61 50.51
C PRO A 8 -6.63 11.31 49.64
N ASN A 9 -7.07 12.13 48.68
CA ASN A 9 -6.25 12.86 47.69
C ASN A 9 -5.43 11.99 46.71
N ALA A 10 -5.66 10.67 46.65
CA ALA A 10 -5.15 9.84 45.58
C ALA A 10 -6.12 9.87 44.38
N ASN A 11 -5.67 10.42 43.25
CA ASN A 11 -6.41 10.32 42.00
C ASN A 11 -5.89 9.11 41.21
N SER A 12 -6.76 8.14 40.93
CA SER A 12 -6.45 7.04 40.03
C SER A 12 -6.88 7.43 38.62
N HIS A 13 -5.93 7.77 37.76
CA HIS A 13 -6.27 8.19 36.39
C HIS A 13 -6.91 7.07 35.55
N HIS A 14 -6.66 5.78 35.85
CA HIS A 14 -7.32 4.68 35.15
C HIS A 14 -7.94 3.67 36.10
N GLN A 15 -9.23 3.91 36.34
CA GLN A 15 -10.32 2.97 36.56
C GLN A 15 -10.36 1.84 35.51
N SER A 16 -11.31 1.87 34.61
CA SER A 16 -11.26 1.25 33.29
C SER A 16 -12.02 2.27 32.48
N LEU A 17 -11.34 3.34 32.10
CA LEU A 17 -11.94 4.43 31.35
C LEU A 17 -12.00 3.99 29.89
N LEU A 18 -13.11 4.33 29.21
CA LEU A 18 -13.41 3.91 27.85
C LEU A 18 -12.15 3.91 26.96
N ILE A 19 -11.90 2.79 26.29
CA ILE A 19 -10.86 2.71 25.27
C ILE A 19 -11.34 3.55 24.07
N GLY A 20 -10.86 4.78 23.96
CA GLY A 20 -11.12 5.67 22.81
C GLY A 20 -10.42 5.22 21.53
N ILE A 21 -10.23 3.92 21.30
CA ILE A 21 -9.58 3.37 20.10
C ILE A 21 -10.64 2.76 19.19
N LEU A 22 -10.90 3.42 18.07
CA LEU A 22 -11.78 2.93 17.02
C LEU A 22 -10.95 2.22 15.95
N TRP A 23 -11.02 0.88 15.91
CA TRP A 23 -10.28 0.07 14.93
C TRP A 23 -11.18 -0.88 14.12
N PRO A 24 -12.19 -0.36 13.40
CA PRO A 24 -13.20 -1.19 12.74
C PRO A 24 -12.64 -2.12 11.65
N LEU A 25 -11.52 -1.73 11.01
CA LEU A 25 -10.90 -2.51 9.94
C LEU A 25 -9.98 -3.64 10.45
N GLY A 26 -9.56 -3.58 11.72
CA GLY A 26 -8.74 -4.60 12.37
C GLY A 26 -7.41 -4.90 11.64
N ARG A 27 -7.02 -6.20 11.63
CA ARG A 27 -5.83 -6.78 10.97
C ARG A 27 -4.46 -6.31 11.43
N GLY A 28 -4.40 -5.37 12.36
CA GLY A 28 -3.12 -4.93 12.89
C GLY A 28 -2.63 -5.75 14.08
N ASN A 29 -1.59 -5.22 14.70
CA ASN A 29 -0.92 -5.87 15.81
C ASN A 29 -0.58 -4.82 16.89
N VAL A 30 -0.51 -5.28 18.14
CA VAL A 30 -0.13 -4.46 19.30
C VAL A 30 1.10 -5.08 19.91
N GLY A 31 2.19 -4.32 19.97
CA GLY A 31 3.42 -4.72 20.63
C GLY A 31 3.26 -4.77 22.15
N TYR A 32 4.13 -5.52 22.81
CA TYR A 32 4.19 -5.51 24.27
C TYR A 32 4.52 -4.10 24.79
N GLY A 33 3.78 -3.67 25.81
CA GLY A 33 3.97 -2.37 26.45
C GLY A 33 3.55 -1.16 25.61
N SER A 34 2.89 -1.34 24.46
CA SER A 34 2.35 -0.21 23.70
C SER A 34 1.31 0.54 24.53
N ASN A 35 1.60 1.79 24.86
CA ASN A 35 0.72 2.71 25.59
C ASN A 35 -0.19 3.42 24.59
N VAL A 36 -1.13 2.65 24.04
CA VAL A 36 -2.22 3.15 23.20
C VAL A 36 -3.46 3.16 24.10
N GLY A 37 -3.70 4.27 24.79
CA GLY A 37 -4.80 4.35 25.73
C GLY A 37 -4.74 5.58 26.63
N SER A 38 -5.95 6.06 26.97
CA SER A 38 -6.31 7.10 27.94
C SER A 38 -5.35 8.28 28.09
N ASN A 39 -5.75 9.40 27.49
CA ASN A 39 -5.05 10.68 27.59
C ASN A 39 -6.00 11.71 28.21
N HIS A 40 -5.91 11.89 29.53
CA HIS A 40 -6.66 12.93 30.23
C HIS A 40 -5.97 14.28 30.04
N THR A 41 -6.61 15.18 29.28
CA THR A 41 -6.03 16.51 28.99
C THR A 41 -6.32 17.55 30.07
N GLY A 42 -7.04 17.19 31.13
CA GLY A 42 -7.53 18.14 32.14
C GLY A 42 -8.73 18.98 31.66
N ARG A 43 -9.05 18.96 30.36
CA ARG A 43 -10.11 19.78 29.74
C ARG A 43 -11.34 18.98 29.34
N ILE A 44 -11.16 17.78 28.79
CA ILE A 44 -12.23 16.87 28.33
C ILE A 44 -11.83 15.44 28.73
N PRO A 45 -12.80 14.56 29.08
CA PRO A 45 -12.56 13.12 29.19
C PRO A 45 -11.89 12.57 27.91
N ASP A 46 -11.18 11.46 28.04
CA ASP A 46 -10.33 10.86 26.99
C ASP A 46 -10.75 11.16 25.54
N GLN A 47 -9.83 11.75 24.75
CA GLN A 47 -10.02 11.90 23.31
C GLN A 47 -9.94 10.55 22.59
N GLU A 48 -10.31 10.50 21.31
CA GLU A 48 -10.34 9.26 20.53
C GLU A 48 -9.19 9.16 19.52
N THR A 49 -8.88 7.93 19.13
CA THR A 49 -8.04 7.60 17.97
C THR A 49 -8.78 6.70 17.01
N SER A 50 -8.72 7.05 15.73
CA SER A 50 -9.26 6.24 14.64
C SER A 50 -8.12 5.54 13.93
N VAL A 51 -8.12 4.21 13.95
CA VAL A 51 -6.99 3.39 13.55
C VAL A 51 -7.19 2.84 12.13
N GLY A 52 -6.16 3.00 11.30
CA GLY A 52 -6.11 2.41 9.96
C GLY A 52 -6.03 0.88 10.01
N GLU A 53 -6.58 0.22 8.99
CA GLU A 53 -6.43 -1.23 8.81
C GLU A 53 -4.95 -1.65 8.94
N GLY A 54 -4.65 -2.74 9.63
CA GLY A 54 -3.30 -3.31 9.61
C GLY A 54 -2.22 -2.50 10.35
N THR A 55 -2.58 -1.41 11.04
CA THR A 55 -1.64 -0.61 11.84
C THR A 55 -0.86 -1.49 12.82
N PHE A 56 0.44 -1.24 12.98
CA PHE A 56 1.26 -1.91 13.98
C PHE A 56 1.75 -0.92 15.03
N TRP A 57 1.29 -1.10 16.26
CA TRP A 57 1.79 -0.37 17.42
C TRP A 57 3.05 -1.04 17.94
N GLY A 58 4.21 -0.40 17.80
CA GLY A 58 5.49 -0.96 18.21
C GLY A 58 5.65 -1.09 19.72
N LEU A 59 6.62 -1.90 20.13
CA LEU A 59 6.94 -2.16 21.54
C LEU A 59 7.12 -0.85 22.31
N GLY A 60 6.41 -0.66 23.42
CA GLY A 60 6.61 0.52 24.27
C GLY A 60 6.24 1.88 23.64
N CYS A 61 5.62 1.93 22.46
CA CYS A 61 5.23 3.21 21.86
C CYS A 61 4.19 3.93 22.74
N VAL A 62 4.11 5.27 22.65
CA VAL A 62 3.15 6.08 23.40
C VAL A 62 2.31 6.90 22.43
N ILE A 63 0.99 6.71 22.44
CA ILE A 63 0.08 7.38 21.50
C ILE A 63 -0.73 8.44 22.25
N LYS A 64 -0.46 9.71 21.97
CA LYS A 64 -1.16 10.85 22.58
C LYS A 64 -2.34 11.25 21.70
N PHE A 65 -3.55 11.01 22.20
CA PHE A 65 -4.78 11.33 21.47
C PHE A 65 -5.02 12.83 21.35
N PRO A 66 -5.67 13.30 20.26
CA PRO A 66 -6.32 12.51 19.22
C PRO A 66 -5.40 12.13 18.06
N VAL A 67 -5.55 10.92 17.53
CA VAL A 67 -4.79 10.45 16.36
C VAL A 67 -5.71 9.82 15.33
N ASP A 68 -5.62 10.24 14.07
CA ASP A 68 -6.35 9.64 12.95
C ASP A 68 -5.39 9.02 11.92
N LEU A 69 -5.47 7.70 11.79
CA LEU A 69 -4.73 6.87 10.83
C LEU A 69 -5.65 6.17 9.82
N THR A 70 -6.93 6.58 9.71
CA THR A 70 -7.91 5.92 8.83
C THR A 70 -7.49 5.93 7.36
N SER A 71 -6.80 6.98 6.92
CA SER A 71 -6.18 7.10 5.58
C SER A 71 -4.70 6.67 5.55
N SER A 72 -4.22 5.94 6.56
CA SER A 72 -2.83 5.47 6.66
C SER A 72 -2.77 3.98 7.06
N PRO A 73 -3.41 3.09 6.28
CA PRO A 73 -3.44 1.67 6.59
C PRO A 73 -2.03 1.06 6.51
N TYR A 74 -1.81 0.01 7.29
CA TYR A 74 -0.58 -0.75 7.42
C TYR A 74 0.64 0.10 7.81
N SER A 75 0.43 1.23 8.47
CA SER A 75 1.52 2.01 9.04
C SER A 75 2.07 1.37 10.31
N ILE A 76 3.40 1.40 10.45
CA ILE A 76 4.13 0.89 11.60
C ILE A 76 4.62 2.06 12.43
N ILE A 77 4.22 2.08 13.69
CA ILE A 77 4.80 2.95 14.72
C ILE A 77 5.94 2.15 15.34
N ALA A 78 7.18 2.61 15.21
CA ALA A 78 8.33 1.87 15.72
C ALA A 78 8.34 1.80 17.26
N ALA A 79 9.18 0.90 17.79
CA ALA A 79 9.33 0.72 19.22
C ALA A 79 9.77 2.03 19.91
N GLY A 80 9.16 2.33 21.06
CA GLY A 80 9.47 3.51 21.89
C GLY A 80 9.02 4.86 21.31
N VAL A 81 8.44 4.89 20.10
CA VAL A 81 8.02 6.15 19.47
C VAL A 81 6.87 6.79 20.23
N GLN A 82 6.96 8.10 20.45
CA GLN A 82 5.86 8.91 20.95
C GLN A 82 5.13 9.57 19.79
N LEU A 83 3.88 9.22 19.56
CA LEU A 83 3.06 9.83 18.52
C LEU A 83 2.23 10.97 19.14
N PRO A 84 2.51 12.25 18.83
CA PRO A 84 1.69 13.36 19.29
C PRO A 84 0.34 13.37 18.56
N PRO A 85 -0.63 14.19 19.04
CA PRO A 85 -1.90 14.38 18.35
C PRO A 85 -1.73 14.81 16.89
N GLN A 86 -2.32 14.07 15.96
CA GLN A 86 -2.19 14.33 14.52
C GLN A 86 -3.09 13.47 13.66
N ARG A 87 -3.22 13.86 12.39
CA ARG A 87 -3.75 13.01 11.32
C ARG A 87 -2.63 12.64 10.35
N ILE A 88 -2.56 11.38 9.93
CA ILE A 88 -1.60 10.92 8.93
C ILE A 88 -2.36 10.25 7.78
N GLN A 89 -2.05 10.64 6.56
CA GLN A 89 -2.70 10.16 5.33
C GLN A 89 -1.69 9.59 4.32
N LEU A 90 -0.56 9.09 4.84
CA LEU A 90 0.50 8.45 4.06
C LEU A 90 0.54 6.94 4.41
N PRO A 91 -0.10 6.07 3.61
CA PRO A 91 -0.22 4.64 3.88
C PRO A 91 1.10 3.88 3.89
N PHE A 92 1.08 2.69 4.52
CA PHE A 92 2.21 1.74 4.56
C PHE A 92 3.50 2.35 5.12
N SER A 93 3.37 3.38 5.97
CA SER A 93 4.49 4.17 6.45
C SER A 93 5.24 3.46 7.57
N LEU A 94 6.52 3.79 7.74
CA LEU A 94 7.25 3.57 8.99
C LEU A 94 7.42 4.92 9.68
N ILE A 95 7.03 4.99 10.96
CA ILE A 95 7.20 6.16 11.82
C ILE A 95 8.21 5.80 12.90
N THR A 96 9.34 6.49 12.91
CA THR A 96 10.41 6.32 13.91
C THR A 96 10.61 7.61 14.71
N ASP A 97 11.40 7.51 15.78
CA ASP A 97 11.96 8.73 16.37
C ASP A 97 12.91 9.38 15.36
N GLY A 98 12.96 10.71 15.38
CA GLY A 98 13.69 11.50 14.39
C GLY A 98 14.44 12.67 15.02
N PRO A 99 15.36 13.30 14.27
CA PRO A 99 16.18 14.38 14.80
C PRO A 99 15.35 15.57 15.26
N GLY A 100 15.78 16.23 16.34
CA GLY A 100 15.13 17.44 16.84
C GLY A 100 13.79 17.20 17.54
N GLY A 101 13.56 15.99 18.08
CA GLY A 101 12.36 15.64 18.86
C GLY A 101 11.09 15.52 18.03
N MET A 102 11.22 15.39 16.70
CA MET A 102 10.10 15.21 15.77
C MET A 102 10.23 13.84 15.10
N ASN A 103 9.13 13.09 15.09
CA ASN A 103 9.09 11.76 14.47
C ASN A 103 9.48 11.82 12.99
N GLN A 104 10.29 10.86 12.55
CA GLN A 104 10.63 10.67 11.14
C GLN A 104 9.64 9.71 10.50
N LEU A 105 8.89 10.19 9.51
CA LEU A 105 7.98 9.36 8.72
C LEU A 105 8.70 8.95 7.41
N THR A 106 8.54 7.68 7.02
CA THR A 106 8.96 7.17 5.70
C THR A 106 7.72 6.56 5.00
N PRO A 107 7.16 7.24 4.00
CA PRO A 107 5.95 6.80 3.30
C PRO A 107 6.21 5.55 2.45
N GLY A 108 5.23 4.65 2.36
CA GLY A 108 5.34 3.44 1.53
C GLY A 108 6.46 2.49 1.97
N TRP A 109 6.97 2.61 3.21
CA TRP A 109 8.07 1.81 3.72
C TRP A 109 7.81 0.30 3.63
N LEU A 110 6.59 -0.15 3.98
CA LEU A 110 6.24 -1.56 3.84
C LEU A 110 6.24 -2.02 2.38
N LEU A 111 5.73 -1.19 1.46
CA LEU A 111 5.69 -1.52 0.03
C LEU A 111 7.11 -1.63 -0.57
N HIS A 112 8.02 -0.75 -0.14
CA HIS A 112 9.37 -0.70 -0.68
C HIS A 112 10.34 -1.65 0.01
N TYR A 113 10.46 -1.53 1.33
CA TYR A 113 11.46 -2.24 2.10
C TYR A 113 10.96 -3.56 2.67
N SER A 114 9.66 -3.73 2.92
CA SER A 114 9.14 -4.91 3.61
C SER A 114 7.92 -5.58 2.94
N PRO A 115 7.89 -5.78 1.61
CA PRO A 115 6.71 -6.32 0.94
C PRO A 115 6.40 -7.77 1.33
N TYR A 116 7.38 -8.52 1.86
CA TYR A 116 7.15 -9.84 2.46
C TYR A 116 6.10 -9.80 3.57
N THR A 117 6.08 -8.75 4.39
CA THR A 117 5.08 -8.60 5.47
C THR A 117 3.67 -8.52 4.92
N ILE A 118 3.48 -7.85 3.78
CA ILE A 118 2.19 -7.73 3.11
C ILE A 118 1.80 -9.09 2.54
N ALA A 119 2.65 -9.70 1.71
CA ALA A 119 2.38 -11.00 1.08
C ALA A 119 2.08 -12.10 2.11
N ARG A 120 2.89 -12.18 3.18
CA ARG A 120 2.66 -13.12 4.29
C ARG A 120 1.34 -12.84 5.01
N SER A 121 0.99 -11.58 5.20
CA SER A 121 -0.27 -11.21 5.85
C SER A 121 -1.48 -11.62 5.02
N GLU A 122 -1.43 -11.45 3.69
CA GLU A 122 -2.50 -11.93 2.81
C GLU A 122 -2.69 -13.44 2.91
N VAL A 123 -1.61 -14.24 2.86
CA VAL A 123 -1.66 -15.69 3.06
C VAL A 123 -2.23 -16.05 4.44
N LYS A 124 -1.77 -15.37 5.48
CA LYS A 124 -2.25 -15.55 6.86
C LYS A 124 -3.75 -15.25 6.97
N PHE A 125 -4.22 -14.18 6.35
CA PHE A 125 -5.62 -13.79 6.37
C PHE A 125 -6.49 -14.79 5.60
N ALA A 126 -6.01 -15.26 4.45
CA ALA A 126 -6.70 -16.29 3.66
C ALA A 126 -6.86 -17.59 4.48
N ASN A 127 -5.79 -18.07 5.11
CA ASN A 127 -5.80 -19.34 5.85
C ASN A 127 -6.59 -19.30 7.16
N ARG A 128 -6.64 -18.16 7.84
CA ARG A 128 -7.35 -18.02 9.13
C ARG A 128 -8.83 -17.72 8.98
N ARG A 129 -9.26 -17.39 7.77
CA ARG A 129 -10.63 -17.03 7.52
C ARG A 129 -11.50 -18.29 7.48
N THR A 130 -12.35 -18.42 8.48
CA THR A 130 -13.35 -19.51 8.58
C THR A 130 -14.80 -19.00 8.53
N ALA A 131 -14.99 -17.68 8.50
CA ALA A 131 -16.31 -17.04 8.52
C ALA A 131 -17.04 -17.18 7.17
N LYS A 132 -18.16 -17.92 7.18
CA LYS A 132 -19.03 -18.13 6.01
C LYS A 132 -19.90 -16.92 5.64
N ARG A 133 -20.26 -16.07 6.61
CA ARG A 133 -21.22 -14.97 6.43
C ARG A 133 -20.78 -13.90 5.41
N HIS A 134 -19.50 -13.86 5.03
CA HIS A 134 -18.94 -12.89 4.07
C HIS A 134 -18.12 -13.55 2.96
N ASP A 135 -18.33 -14.84 2.66
CA ASP A 135 -17.52 -15.62 1.70
C ASP A 135 -17.30 -14.96 0.32
N PHE A 136 -18.27 -14.18 -0.17
CA PHE A 136 -18.20 -13.35 -1.38
C PHE A 136 -17.09 -12.29 -1.35
N TYR A 137 -16.69 -11.86 -0.16
CA TYR A 137 -15.60 -10.93 0.06
C TYR A 137 -14.34 -11.74 0.38
N THR A 138 -13.39 -11.79 -0.56
CA THR A 138 -12.09 -12.46 -0.33
C THR A 138 -11.47 -11.92 0.95
N GLY A 139 -11.29 -10.60 1.06
CA GLY A 139 -10.91 -9.97 2.31
C GLY A 139 -9.60 -10.41 2.93
N TRP A 140 -8.77 -11.10 2.17
CA TRP A 140 -7.38 -11.33 2.52
C TRP A 140 -6.44 -10.46 1.68
N LYS A 141 -6.89 -9.99 0.50
CA LYS A 141 -6.13 -9.03 -0.30
C LYS A 141 -6.07 -7.66 0.40
N ILE A 142 -4.85 -7.17 0.55
CA ILE A 142 -4.52 -5.87 1.15
C ILE A 142 -4.55 -4.80 0.07
N LEU A 143 -3.89 -5.04 -1.06
CA LEU A 143 -3.82 -4.12 -2.20
C LEU A 143 -5.07 -4.26 -3.06
N ARG A 144 -6.12 -3.50 -2.71
CA ARG A 144 -7.44 -3.46 -3.35
C ARG A 144 -7.78 -2.04 -3.85
N ALA A 145 -8.88 -1.91 -4.58
CA ALA A 145 -9.33 -0.66 -5.19
C ALA A 145 -9.29 0.53 -4.21
N GLY A 146 -9.97 0.43 -3.06
CA GLY A 146 -10.00 1.52 -2.08
C GLY A 146 -8.64 1.85 -1.47
N VAL A 147 -7.71 0.89 -1.43
CA VAL A 147 -6.32 1.16 -1.01
C VAL A 147 -5.54 1.86 -2.11
N MET A 148 -5.78 1.54 -3.38
CA MET A 148 -5.15 2.23 -4.51
C MET A 148 -5.54 3.71 -4.56
N ASP A 149 -6.79 4.05 -4.25
CA ASP A 149 -7.23 5.43 -4.10
C ASP A 149 -6.40 6.18 -3.05
N LEU A 150 -6.19 5.56 -1.87
CA LEU A 150 -5.33 6.14 -0.82
C LEU A 150 -3.87 6.29 -1.28
N LEU A 151 -3.35 5.35 -2.08
CA LEU A 151 -1.99 5.45 -2.62
C LEU A 151 -1.87 6.58 -3.65
N VAL A 152 -2.89 6.78 -4.49
CA VAL A 152 -2.93 7.88 -5.47
C VAL A 152 -2.93 9.21 -4.72
N ASP A 153 -3.84 9.40 -3.77
CA ASP A 153 -3.92 10.63 -2.95
C ASP A 153 -2.59 10.91 -2.22
N ALA A 154 -2.00 9.88 -1.61
CA ALA A 154 -0.72 10.00 -0.92
C ALA A 154 0.44 10.31 -1.86
N ARG A 155 0.50 9.68 -3.05
CA ARG A 155 1.53 9.97 -4.06
C ARG A 155 1.42 11.41 -4.55
N ASP A 156 0.22 11.88 -4.83
CA ASP A 156 -0.01 13.25 -5.32
C ASP A 156 0.41 14.28 -4.26
N ALA A 157 0.11 14.03 -2.98
CA ALA A 157 0.60 14.87 -1.88
C ALA A 157 2.14 14.93 -1.79
N LEU A 158 2.84 13.83 -2.13
CA LEU A 158 4.30 13.81 -2.18
C LEU A 158 4.88 14.47 -3.45
N LEU A 159 4.19 14.37 -4.59
CA LEU A 159 4.59 14.99 -5.86
C LEU A 159 4.45 16.51 -5.82
N PHE A 160 3.40 17.01 -5.17
CA PHE A 160 3.04 18.42 -5.11
C PHE A 160 3.11 18.94 -3.65
N PRO A 161 4.32 19.01 -3.04
CA PRO A 161 4.46 19.54 -1.71
C PRO A 161 4.14 21.04 -1.68
N LYS A 162 3.61 21.54 -0.56
CA LYS A 162 3.33 22.97 -0.34
C LYS A 162 4.60 23.80 -0.20
N VAL A 163 5.70 23.15 0.19
CA VAL A 163 7.04 23.77 0.28
C VAL A 163 7.91 23.12 -0.77
N GLU A 164 8.36 23.89 -1.75
CA GLU A 164 9.25 23.40 -2.80
C GLU A 164 10.69 23.30 -2.31
N SER A 165 11.45 22.36 -2.87
CA SER A 165 12.92 22.28 -2.72
C SER A 165 13.47 22.19 -1.29
N ALA A 166 12.71 21.62 -0.34
CA ALA A 166 13.19 21.37 1.02
C ALA A 166 14.03 20.09 1.12
N LYS A 167 15.13 20.12 1.89
CA LYS A 167 15.87 18.90 2.25
C LYS A 167 15.09 18.02 3.25
N VAL A 168 14.31 18.66 4.12
CA VAL A 168 13.45 18.03 5.12
C VAL A 168 12.13 18.80 5.19
N PHE A 169 11.03 18.11 4.91
CA PHE A 169 9.66 18.61 5.01
C PHE A 169 9.18 18.39 6.44
N LYS A 170 8.52 19.40 7.03
CA LYS A 170 8.06 19.34 8.42
C LYS A 170 6.57 19.64 8.52
N GLY A 171 5.83 18.61 8.88
CA GLY A 171 4.40 18.63 9.18
C GLY A 171 3.46 18.98 8.02
N GLU A 172 2.18 19.10 8.36
CA GLU A 172 1.04 19.31 7.45
C GLU A 172 1.14 20.54 6.54
N LYS A 173 1.90 21.56 6.99
CA LYS A 173 2.16 22.77 6.20
C LYS A 173 3.14 22.54 5.05
N ALA A 174 4.00 21.52 5.16
CA ALA A 174 4.96 21.19 4.11
C ALA A 174 4.39 20.17 3.11
N ILE A 175 3.74 19.12 3.61
CA ILE A 175 3.13 18.04 2.82
C ILE A 175 1.79 17.69 3.45
N VAL A 176 0.74 17.64 2.63
CA VAL A 176 -0.60 17.24 3.08
C VAL A 176 -0.56 15.78 3.56
N GLY A 177 -1.18 15.51 4.71
CA GLY A 177 -1.23 14.17 5.28
C GLY A 177 0.05 13.71 5.99
N LEU A 178 1.08 14.57 6.08
CA LEU A 178 2.31 14.28 6.83
C LEU A 178 2.09 14.36 8.36
N GLY A 179 1.07 15.08 8.82
CA GLY A 179 0.75 15.21 10.24
C GLY A 179 1.78 16.02 11.01
N ALA A 180 2.19 15.53 12.19
CA ALA A 180 3.20 16.14 13.04
C ALA A 180 4.56 15.42 12.93
N ASN A 181 4.91 14.96 11.72
CA ASN A 181 6.17 14.27 11.43
C ASN A 181 7.07 15.11 10.51
N GLN A 182 8.33 14.72 10.42
CA GLN A 182 9.24 15.19 9.38
C GLN A 182 9.50 14.10 8.33
N LEU A 183 9.78 14.52 7.11
CA LEU A 183 10.07 13.67 5.97
C LEU A 183 11.33 14.19 5.27
N THR A 184 12.33 13.33 5.06
CA THR A 184 13.50 13.70 4.24
C THR A 184 13.17 13.63 2.76
N GLU A 185 13.88 14.39 1.93
CA GLU A 185 13.73 14.30 0.47
C GLU A 185 13.96 12.87 -0.03
N LYS A 186 14.96 12.16 0.51
CA LYS A 186 15.19 10.74 0.21
C LYS A 186 13.96 9.89 0.55
N GLY A 187 13.36 10.10 1.72
CA GLY A 187 12.14 9.40 2.12
C GLY A 187 10.95 9.72 1.21
N ARG A 188 10.81 10.98 0.77
CA ARG A 188 9.77 11.40 -0.17
C ARG A 188 9.89 10.67 -1.51
N GLN A 189 11.09 10.61 -2.08
CA GLN A 189 11.36 9.90 -3.34
C GLN A 189 11.09 8.38 -3.22
N ILE A 190 11.46 7.77 -2.09
CA ILE A 190 11.13 6.37 -1.81
C ILE A 190 9.62 6.16 -1.80
N GLY A 191 8.86 7.03 -1.12
CA GLY A 191 7.40 6.97 -1.09
C GLY A 191 6.76 7.11 -2.47
N ILE A 192 7.18 8.12 -3.24
CA ILE A 192 6.69 8.34 -4.62
C ILE A 192 6.91 7.07 -5.45
N ARG A 193 8.12 6.51 -5.42
CA ARG A 193 8.41 5.27 -6.13
C ARG A 193 7.56 4.11 -5.64
N ALA A 194 7.45 3.91 -4.33
CA ALA A 194 6.72 2.79 -3.74
C ALA A 194 5.24 2.82 -4.11
N TYR A 195 4.61 3.99 -4.04
CA TYR A 195 3.22 4.17 -4.43
C TYR A 195 3.04 4.03 -5.94
N THR A 196 3.92 4.63 -6.75
CA THR A 196 3.88 4.50 -8.22
C THR A 196 3.99 3.05 -8.66
N ASP A 197 4.97 2.31 -8.14
CA ASP A 197 5.15 0.90 -8.48
C ASP A 197 3.90 0.06 -8.14
N ALA A 198 3.27 0.31 -6.99
CA ALA A 198 2.08 -0.41 -6.55
C ALA A 198 0.83 -0.07 -7.41
N ILE A 199 0.62 1.22 -7.69
CA ILE A 199 -0.49 1.72 -8.52
C ILE A 199 -0.38 1.17 -9.94
N GLN A 200 0.80 1.28 -10.55
CA GLN A 200 1.03 0.80 -11.91
C GLN A 200 0.91 -0.71 -12.01
N ARG A 201 1.47 -1.46 -11.04
CA ARG A 201 1.35 -2.92 -10.99
C ARG A 201 -0.12 -3.35 -10.91
N TYR A 202 -0.91 -2.69 -10.07
CA TYR A 202 -2.35 -2.96 -9.94
C TYR A 202 -3.11 -2.74 -11.26
N ALA A 203 -2.85 -1.63 -11.95
CA ALA A 203 -3.52 -1.29 -13.20
C ALA A 203 -3.10 -2.22 -14.36
N LEU A 204 -1.80 -2.49 -14.48
CA LEU A 204 -1.23 -3.34 -15.53
C LEU A 204 -1.61 -4.83 -15.36
N ARG A 205 -1.76 -5.32 -14.12
CA ARG A 205 -2.31 -6.66 -13.87
C ARG A 205 -3.75 -6.78 -14.37
N GLY A 206 -4.56 -5.73 -14.18
CA GLY A 206 -5.92 -5.68 -14.74
C GLY A 206 -5.94 -5.73 -16.26
N LEU A 207 -5.05 -4.96 -16.91
CA LEU A 207 -4.89 -4.95 -18.36
C LEU A 207 -4.52 -6.34 -18.88
N LEU A 208 -3.49 -6.95 -18.29
CA LEU A 208 -3.02 -8.28 -18.69
C LEU A 208 -4.12 -9.33 -18.53
N GLN A 209 -4.84 -9.31 -17.40
CA GLN A 209 -5.93 -10.25 -17.16
C GLN A 209 -6.99 -10.19 -18.28
N ARG A 210 -7.44 -8.99 -18.67
CA ARG A 210 -8.42 -8.81 -19.75
C ARG A 210 -7.91 -9.32 -21.08
N LEU A 211 -6.65 -9.07 -21.41
CA LEU A 211 -6.04 -9.55 -22.65
C LEU A 211 -5.92 -11.08 -22.67
N VAL A 212 -5.55 -11.71 -21.56
CA VAL A 212 -5.49 -13.17 -21.44
C VAL A 212 -6.88 -13.79 -21.60
N GLU A 213 -7.90 -13.24 -20.95
CA GLU A 213 -9.31 -13.67 -21.10
C GLU A 213 -9.78 -13.57 -22.56
N LEU A 214 -9.41 -12.49 -23.25
CA LEU A 214 -9.71 -12.29 -24.66
C LEU A 214 -8.99 -13.31 -25.56
N CYS A 215 -7.69 -13.51 -25.37
CA CYS A 215 -6.89 -14.47 -26.14
C CYS A 215 -7.36 -15.92 -25.94
N ASN A 216 -7.90 -16.25 -24.76
CA ASN A 216 -8.46 -17.58 -24.48
C ASN A 216 -9.84 -17.80 -25.11
N SER A 217 -10.60 -16.73 -25.37
CA SER A 217 -11.98 -16.81 -25.88
C SER A 217 -12.08 -16.63 -27.40
N GLN A 218 -11.12 -15.96 -28.03
CA GLN A 218 -11.11 -15.67 -29.47
C GLN A 218 -9.80 -16.13 -30.12
N LYS A 219 -9.92 -16.82 -31.27
CA LYS A 219 -8.79 -17.19 -32.12
C LYS A 219 -8.60 -16.14 -33.21
N GLU A 220 -7.35 -15.93 -33.65
CA GLU A 220 -6.97 -14.97 -34.70
C GLU A 220 -7.28 -13.50 -34.37
N LEU A 221 -6.81 -13.06 -33.20
CA LEU A 221 -7.06 -11.72 -32.67
C LEU A 221 -6.10 -10.68 -33.30
N THR A 222 -6.64 -9.59 -33.85
CA THR A 222 -5.82 -8.46 -34.32
C THR A 222 -5.44 -7.51 -33.18
N LEU A 223 -4.31 -6.80 -33.31
CA LEU A 223 -3.90 -5.77 -32.34
C LEU A 223 -4.98 -4.69 -32.16
N ALA A 224 -5.67 -4.29 -33.23
CA ALA A 224 -6.72 -3.28 -33.17
C ALA A 224 -7.93 -3.74 -32.36
N GLU A 225 -8.33 -5.01 -32.49
CA GLU A 225 -9.41 -5.60 -31.71
C GLU A 225 -9.06 -5.71 -30.23
N ALA A 226 -7.82 -6.12 -29.92
CA ALA A 226 -7.30 -6.16 -28.57
C ALA A 226 -7.33 -4.77 -27.91
N LEU A 227 -6.78 -3.75 -28.59
CA LEU A 227 -6.77 -2.37 -28.10
C LEU A 227 -8.17 -1.81 -27.88
N ARG A 228 -9.11 -2.08 -28.79
CA ARG A 228 -10.51 -1.68 -28.64
C ARG A 228 -11.18 -2.37 -27.46
N HIS A 229 -10.91 -3.66 -27.24
CA HIS A 229 -11.49 -4.41 -26.13
C HIS A 229 -11.04 -3.84 -24.76
N VAL A 230 -9.78 -3.42 -24.65
CA VAL A 230 -9.25 -2.82 -23.42
C VAL A 230 -9.38 -1.29 -23.37
N GLY A 231 -10.07 -0.68 -24.34
CA GLY A 231 -10.28 0.77 -24.39
C GLY A 231 -8.99 1.59 -24.51
N LEU A 232 -8.03 1.13 -25.30
CA LEU A 232 -6.74 1.78 -25.59
C LEU A 232 -6.60 2.24 -27.06
N ASP A 233 -7.64 2.05 -27.88
CA ASP A 233 -7.71 2.45 -29.29
C ASP A 233 -7.51 3.96 -29.52
N GLY A 234 -7.94 4.81 -28.57
CA GLY A 234 -7.81 6.27 -28.64
C GLY A 234 -6.50 6.85 -28.08
N VAL A 235 -5.69 6.05 -27.38
CA VAL A 235 -4.45 6.54 -26.72
C VAL A 235 -3.38 6.95 -27.74
N VAL A 236 -3.45 6.42 -28.97
CA VAL A 236 -2.53 6.72 -30.07
C VAL A 236 -2.66 8.17 -30.59
N ASN A 237 -3.79 8.84 -30.36
CA ASN A 237 -4.05 10.20 -30.88
C ASN A 237 -4.29 11.26 -29.79
N ALA A 238 -4.43 10.88 -28.53
CA ALA A 238 -4.79 11.77 -27.43
C ALA A 238 -3.57 12.26 -26.64
N TYR A 239 -2.45 12.55 -27.32
CA TYR A 239 -1.38 13.34 -26.70
C TYR A 239 -1.63 14.81 -26.96
N HIS A 240 -2.67 15.41 -26.38
CA HIS A 240 -2.75 16.83 -26.07
C HIS A 240 -3.79 17.01 -24.95
N SER A 241 -3.34 17.63 -23.87
CA SER A 241 -4.11 18.26 -22.77
C SER A 241 -5.11 17.41 -21.98
N LYS A 242 -4.74 17.11 -20.73
CA LYS A 242 -5.35 17.76 -19.56
C LYS A 242 -4.46 17.52 -18.34
N GLU A 243 -3.84 18.58 -17.84
CA GLU A 243 -3.41 18.64 -16.44
C GLU A 243 -4.64 18.31 -15.59
N GLY A 244 -4.53 17.22 -14.84
CA GLY A 244 -5.58 16.82 -13.92
C GLY A 244 -5.74 17.92 -12.89
N ALA A 245 -6.90 18.57 -12.89
CA ALA A 245 -7.29 19.45 -11.81
C ALA A 245 -7.20 18.65 -10.50
N LEU A 246 -6.39 19.14 -9.55
CA LEU A 246 -6.38 18.63 -8.18
C LEU A 246 -7.82 18.57 -7.69
N ALA A 247 -8.28 17.36 -7.37
CA ALA A 247 -9.57 17.20 -6.72
C ALA A 247 -9.54 18.07 -5.45
N PRO A 248 -10.58 18.90 -5.21
CA PRO A 248 -10.59 19.77 -4.04
C PRO A 248 -10.42 18.90 -2.78
N SER A 249 -9.56 19.35 -1.86
CA SER A 249 -9.37 18.65 -0.58
C SER A 249 -10.74 18.48 0.08
N LYS A 250 -11.20 17.23 0.24
CA LYS A 250 -12.43 16.96 0.98
C LYS A 250 -12.28 17.61 2.36
N SER A 251 -13.14 18.57 2.67
CA SER A 251 -13.13 19.31 3.94
C SER A 251 -13.63 18.47 5.12
N VAL A 252 -14.20 17.30 4.85
CA VAL A 252 -14.76 16.39 5.85
C VAL A 252 -13.83 15.19 6.04
N VAL A 253 -13.52 14.89 7.30
CA VAL A 253 -12.86 13.65 7.70
C VAL A 253 -13.90 12.53 7.63
N ASP A 254 -13.87 11.77 6.53
CA ASP A 254 -14.76 10.62 6.33
C ASP A 254 -14.04 9.31 6.64
N TRP A 255 -14.80 8.32 7.11
CA TRP A 255 -14.30 6.95 7.16
C TRP A 255 -13.99 6.46 5.74
N PRO A 256 -12.88 5.75 5.51
CA PRO A 256 -12.62 5.10 4.25
C PRO A 256 -13.74 4.10 3.94
N VAL A 257 -13.96 3.84 2.65
CA VAL A 257 -14.88 2.79 2.22
C VAL A 257 -14.46 1.49 2.88
N LEU A 258 -15.38 0.89 3.63
CA LEU A 258 -15.13 -0.37 4.30
C LEU A 258 -14.92 -1.45 3.22
N PRO A 259 -13.96 -2.37 3.39
CA PRO A 259 -13.59 -3.30 2.34
C PRO A 259 -14.76 -4.16 1.84
N TRP A 260 -15.69 -4.54 2.71
CA TRP A 260 -16.87 -5.33 2.34
C TRP A 260 -17.94 -4.55 1.58
N ASN A 261 -17.78 -3.23 1.45
CA ASN A 261 -18.65 -2.36 0.64
C ASN A 261 -18.00 -2.01 -0.72
N GLU A 262 -16.78 -2.46 -1.00
CA GLU A 262 -16.14 -2.23 -2.30
C GLU A 262 -16.74 -3.19 -3.35
N ALA A 263 -17.45 -2.64 -4.34
CA ALA A 263 -18.08 -3.41 -5.43
C ALA A 263 -17.06 -4.25 -6.23
N SER A 264 -15.81 -3.80 -6.30
CA SER A 264 -14.70 -4.45 -7.00
C SER A 264 -14.37 -5.86 -6.47
N HIS A 265 -14.90 -6.25 -5.31
CA HIS A 265 -14.73 -7.61 -4.80
C HIS A 265 -15.66 -8.64 -5.43
N THR A 266 -16.86 -8.23 -5.85
CA THR A 266 -17.90 -9.13 -6.37
C THR A 266 -18.23 -8.88 -7.83
N ASP A 267 -17.83 -7.72 -8.37
CA ASP A 267 -18.09 -7.31 -9.74
C ASP A 267 -16.76 -7.12 -10.51
N PRO A 268 -16.38 -8.06 -11.39
CA PRO A 268 -15.20 -7.96 -12.25
C PRO A 268 -15.22 -6.74 -13.18
N GLU A 269 -16.40 -6.27 -13.61
CA GLU A 269 -16.52 -5.07 -14.45
C GLU A 269 -16.25 -3.81 -13.63
N ALA A 270 -16.73 -3.74 -12.39
CA ALA A 270 -16.39 -2.65 -11.47
C ALA A 270 -14.88 -2.61 -11.15
N LEU A 271 -14.26 -3.77 -10.94
CA LEU A 271 -12.81 -3.87 -10.73
C LEU A 271 -12.03 -3.37 -11.95
N TRP A 272 -12.39 -3.85 -13.15
CA TRP A 272 -11.74 -3.42 -14.39
C TRP A 272 -11.94 -1.94 -14.65
N LYS A 273 -13.16 -1.40 -14.48
CA LYS A 273 -13.42 0.03 -14.64
C LYS A 273 -12.50 0.89 -13.77
N HIS A 274 -12.26 0.46 -12.53
CA HIS A 274 -11.34 1.14 -11.63
C HIS A 274 -9.87 0.99 -12.09
N GLN A 275 -9.43 -0.23 -12.43
CA GLN A 275 -8.07 -0.48 -12.93
C GLN A 275 -7.78 0.31 -14.21
N HIS A 276 -8.72 0.32 -15.15
CA HIS A 276 -8.65 1.07 -16.40
C HIS A 276 -8.59 2.57 -16.15
N SER A 277 -9.42 3.11 -15.24
CA SER A 277 -9.36 4.53 -14.88
C SER A 277 -7.99 4.96 -14.34
N ILE A 278 -7.36 4.11 -13.51
CA ILE A 278 -5.99 4.34 -13.05
C ILE A 278 -5.01 4.20 -14.21
N LEU A 279 -5.11 3.13 -15.01
CA LEU A 279 -4.23 2.89 -16.15
C LEU A 279 -4.16 4.09 -17.08
N MET A 280 -5.30 4.67 -17.44
CA MET A 280 -5.36 5.84 -18.33
C MET A 280 -4.59 7.04 -17.79
N LYS A 281 -4.55 7.22 -16.46
CA LYS A 281 -3.76 8.28 -15.81
C LYS A 281 -2.27 7.95 -15.73
N GLU A 282 -1.91 6.67 -15.63
CA GLU A 282 -0.52 6.21 -15.51
C GLU A 282 0.20 6.08 -16.86
N ILE A 283 -0.54 5.84 -17.95
CA ILE A 283 -0.02 5.67 -19.32
C ILE A 283 1.05 6.70 -19.70
N PRO A 284 0.86 8.03 -19.49
CA PRO A 284 1.87 9.03 -19.85
C PRO A 284 3.21 8.89 -19.12
N SER A 285 3.22 8.27 -17.93
CA SER A 285 4.44 8.03 -17.16
C SER A 285 5.14 6.72 -17.53
N ILE A 286 4.45 5.82 -18.24
CA ILE A 286 4.96 4.50 -18.64
C ILE A 286 5.49 4.56 -20.08
N ILE A 287 4.70 5.12 -21.00
CA ILE A 287 5.03 5.16 -22.42
C ILE A 287 6.06 6.25 -22.70
N ARG A 288 7.14 5.89 -23.40
CA ARG A 288 8.06 6.84 -24.00
C ARG A 288 7.64 7.08 -25.45
N ASN A 289 7.59 8.34 -25.89
CA ASN A 289 7.16 8.73 -27.24
C ASN A 289 7.73 7.80 -28.32
N GLY A 290 6.85 7.00 -28.94
CA GLY A 290 7.14 5.98 -29.95
C GLY A 290 5.84 5.51 -30.62
N ASN A 291 5.92 4.96 -31.83
CA ASN A 291 4.76 4.58 -32.66
C ASN A 291 3.78 3.63 -31.92
N GLY A 292 2.48 3.74 -32.21
CA GLY A 292 1.40 3.04 -31.48
C GLY A 292 1.46 1.51 -31.41
N ASN A 293 2.22 0.83 -32.28
CA ASN A 293 2.47 -0.61 -32.15
C ASN A 293 3.35 -0.95 -30.92
N ASP A 294 4.15 -0.01 -30.43
CA ASP A 294 5.05 -0.19 -29.28
C ASP A 294 4.35 0.04 -27.94
N THR A 295 3.21 0.75 -27.92
CA THR A 295 2.49 1.10 -26.68
C THR A 295 2.11 -0.11 -25.84
N LEU A 296 1.40 -1.09 -26.43
CA LEU A 296 0.95 -2.26 -25.69
C LEU A 296 2.15 -3.08 -25.18
N SER A 297 3.18 -3.22 -26.01
CA SER A 297 4.44 -3.87 -25.63
C SER A 297 5.06 -3.20 -24.40
N GLN A 298 5.22 -1.87 -24.42
CA GLN A 298 5.77 -1.11 -23.29
C GLN A 298 4.97 -1.31 -22.00
N LEU A 299 3.63 -1.33 -22.07
CA LEU A 299 2.77 -1.58 -20.90
C LEU A 299 2.96 -3.00 -20.34
N LEU A 300 2.97 -4.02 -21.20
CA LEU A 300 3.14 -5.42 -20.80
C LEU A 300 4.56 -5.69 -20.25
N GLN A 301 5.59 -5.13 -20.88
CA GLN A 301 6.97 -5.21 -20.39
C GLN A 301 7.16 -4.48 -19.06
N LYS A 302 6.47 -3.33 -18.87
CA LYS A 302 6.42 -2.65 -17.56
C LYS A 302 5.75 -3.52 -16.49
N CYS A 303 4.71 -4.27 -16.86
CA CYS A 303 4.04 -5.22 -15.95
C CYS A 303 5.02 -6.29 -15.45
N ILE A 304 5.73 -6.95 -16.38
CA ILE A 304 6.77 -7.94 -16.06
C ILE A 304 7.84 -7.32 -15.14
N ALA A 305 8.35 -6.14 -15.49
CA ALA A 305 9.41 -5.49 -14.71
C ALA A 305 8.97 -5.19 -13.27
N LEU A 306 7.73 -4.72 -13.08
CA LEU A 306 7.18 -4.43 -11.74
C LEU A 306 6.94 -5.69 -10.92
N GLU A 307 6.45 -6.77 -11.54
CA GLU A 307 6.23 -8.06 -10.88
C GLU A 307 7.55 -8.71 -10.45
N ASN A 308 8.55 -8.70 -11.34
CA ASN A 308 9.90 -9.17 -11.02
C ASN A 308 10.55 -8.34 -9.90
N ASP A 309 10.49 -7.01 -9.95
CA ASP A 309 11.01 -6.15 -8.88
C ASP A 309 10.27 -6.39 -7.55
N HIS A 310 8.96 -6.64 -7.60
CA HIS A 310 8.19 -7.02 -6.41
C HIS A 310 8.67 -8.33 -5.80
N ALA A 311 8.80 -9.41 -6.60
CA ALA A 311 9.29 -10.70 -6.14
C ALA A 311 10.71 -10.60 -5.54
N VAL A 312 11.61 -9.85 -6.19
CA VAL A 312 12.96 -9.59 -5.69
C VAL A 312 12.93 -8.85 -4.35
N ARG A 313 12.06 -7.84 -4.18
CA ARG A 313 11.91 -7.11 -2.92
C ARG A 313 11.32 -7.99 -1.81
N VAL A 314 10.42 -8.91 -2.13
CA VAL A 314 9.87 -9.90 -1.17
C VAL A 314 11.00 -10.81 -0.67
N TYR A 315 11.79 -11.39 -1.58
CA TYR A 315 12.98 -12.18 -1.23
C TYR A 315 13.95 -11.38 -0.36
N LYS A 316 14.33 -10.18 -0.80
CA LYS A 316 15.26 -9.30 -0.07
C LYS A 316 14.75 -8.99 1.33
N SER A 317 13.46 -8.72 1.48
CA SER A 317 12.85 -8.44 2.78
C SER A 317 13.02 -9.58 3.77
N LYS A 318 12.75 -10.84 3.35
CA LYS A 318 12.92 -12.03 4.20
C LYS A 318 14.39 -12.35 4.46
N SER A 319 15.24 -12.26 3.43
CA SER A 319 16.67 -12.60 3.53
C SER A 319 17.44 -11.74 4.55
N ARG A 320 16.96 -10.52 4.85
CA ARG A 320 17.56 -9.69 5.92
C ARG A 320 17.46 -10.36 7.29
N ASP A 321 16.40 -11.12 7.55
CA ASP A 321 16.27 -11.88 8.81
C ASP A 321 17.24 -13.05 8.85
N ASP A 322 17.51 -13.69 7.71
CA ASP A 322 18.49 -14.77 7.65
C ASP A 322 19.91 -14.25 7.92
N VAL A 323 20.27 -13.11 7.33
CA VAL A 323 21.56 -12.46 7.55
C VAL A 323 21.71 -12.00 9.00
N ARG A 324 20.75 -11.23 9.51
CA ARG A 324 20.78 -10.71 10.88
C ARG A 324 20.71 -11.84 11.91
N GLY A 325 19.82 -12.81 11.70
CA GLY A 325 19.62 -13.95 12.58
C GLY A 325 20.88 -14.79 12.69
N ALA A 326 21.49 -15.16 11.57
CA ALA A 326 22.74 -15.92 11.56
C ALA A 326 23.92 -15.16 12.18
N ALA A 327 23.96 -13.83 12.07
CA ALA A 327 24.99 -13.01 12.69
C ALA A 327 24.83 -12.85 14.21
N THR A 328 23.61 -13.00 14.73
CA THR A 328 23.27 -12.69 16.14
C THR A 328 23.00 -13.92 16.99
N VAL A 329 22.37 -14.97 16.43
CA VAL A 329 21.86 -16.13 17.19
C VAL A 329 22.62 -17.40 16.78
N PRO A 330 23.32 -18.07 17.72
CA PRO A 330 23.95 -19.37 17.45
C PRO A 330 22.93 -20.40 16.95
N GLY A 331 23.25 -21.12 15.88
CA GLY A 331 22.38 -22.15 15.30
C GLY A 331 21.14 -21.63 14.55
N TYR A 332 21.05 -20.32 14.25
CA TYR A 332 19.86 -19.75 13.58
C TYR A 332 19.50 -20.48 12.27
N LYS A 333 20.52 -20.81 11.46
CA LYS A 333 20.32 -21.47 10.16
C LYS A 333 19.76 -22.89 10.29
N ASP A 334 19.99 -23.55 11.42
CA ASP A 334 19.60 -24.94 11.63
C ASP A 334 18.11 -25.08 11.96
N VAL A 335 17.47 -24.01 12.45
CA VAL A 335 16.08 -24.02 12.93
C VAL A 335 15.14 -23.10 12.15
N HIS A 336 15.68 -22.20 11.31
CA HIS A 336 14.88 -21.26 10.52
C HIS A 336 14.93 -21.58 9.03
N ILE A 337 13.75 -21.53 8.39
CA ILE A 337 13.62 -21.65 6.94
C ILE A 337 14.26 -20.43 6.28
N ALA A 338 15.27 -20.69 5.43
CA ALA A 338 15.94 -19.69 4.61
C ALA A 338 14.97 -19.08 3.59
N ALA A 339 15.19 -17.81 3.23
CA ALA A 339 14.35 -17.06 2.30
C ALA A 339 14.13 -17.77 0.96
N GLU A 340 15.15 -18.45 0.45
CA GLU A 340 15.11 -19.23 -0.80
C GLU A 340 14.10 -20.39 -0.77
N ASN A 341 13.78 -20.90 0.41
CA ASN A 341 12.86 -22.02 0.63
C ASN A 341 11.55 -21.58 1.32
N ASP A 342 11.37 -20.29 1.59
CA ASP A 342 10.17 -19.76 2.24
C ASP A 342 9.00 -19.75 1.24
N SER A 343 7.86 -20.32 1.65
CA SER A 343 6.69 -20.49 0.77
C SER A 343 6.08 -19.17 0.27
N VAL A 344 6.18 -18.08 1.03
CA VAL A 344 5.70 -16.76 0.61
C VAL A 344 6.63 -16.17 -0.46
N VAL A 345 7.94 -16.41 -0.32
CA VAL A 345 8.94 -15.98 -1.29
C VAL A 345 8.79 -16.76 -2.60
N LEU A 346 8.63 -18.08 -2.51
CA LEU A 346 8.39 -18.94 -3.67
C LEU A 346 7.10 -18.54 -4.39
N ALA A 347 6.00 -18.33 -3.66
CA ALA A 347 4.73 -17.89 -4.26
C ALA A 347 4.86 -16.53 -4.98
N ALA A 348 5.61 -15.58 -4.42
CA ALA A 348 5.85 -14.29 -5.08
C ALA A 348 6.63 -14.45 -6.39
N LYS A 349 7.60 -15.37 -6.43
CA LYS A 349 8.34 -15.70 -7.65
C LYS A 349 7.46 -16.40 -8.68
N GLU A 350 6.65 -17.38 -8.27
CA GLU A 350 5.72 -18.07 -9.14
C GLU A 350 4.72 -17.12 -9.81
N VAL A 351 4.23 -16.11 -9.06
CA VAL A 351 3.35 -15.06 -9.63
C VAL A 351 4.08 -14.25 -10.71
N ALA A 352 5.34 -13.87 -10.48
CA ALA A 352 6.12 -13.11 -11.46
C ALA A 352 6.43 -13.96 -12.73
N ASP A 353 6.73 -15.24 -12.54
CA ASP A 353 6.93 -16.20 -13.63
C ASP A 353 5.62 -16.41 -14.42
N ALA A 354 4.48 -16.48 -13.73
CA ALA A 354 3.16 -16.59 -14.35
C ALA A 354 2.80 -15.36 -15.18
N VAL A 355 3.03 -14.15 -14.65
CA VAL A 355 2.85 -12.89 -15.41
C VAL A 355 3.68 -12.88 -16.69
N THR A 356 4.93 -13.34 -16.60
CA THR A 356 5.81 -13.40 -17.77
C THR A 356 5.26 -14.33 -18.85
N LYS A 357 4.74 -15.50 -18.47
CA LYS A 357 4.09 -16.44 -19.39
C LYS A 357 2.79 -15.90 -19.97
N GLU A 358 1.96 -15.24 -19.15
CA GLU A 358 0.73 -14.58 -19.58
C GLU A 358 1.00 -13.51 -20.63
N VAL A 359 2.05 -12.69 -20.44
CA VAL A 359 2.46 -11.70 -21.43
C VAL A 359 2.95 -12.35 -22.72
N GLN A 360 3.77 -13.40 -22.64
CA GLN A 360 4.23 -14.14 -23.83
C GLN A 360 3.07 -14.73 -24.63
N LEU A 361 2.07 -15.29 -23.94
CA LEU A 361 0.84 -15.79 -24.57
C LEU A 361 0.13 -14.67 -25.35
N VAL A 362 -0.03 -13.49 -24.75
CA VAL A 362 -0.67 -12.35 -25.41
C VAL A 362 0.16 -11.85 -26.59
N GLU A 363 1.49 -11.75 -26.45
CA GLU A 363 2.39 -11.36 -27.54
C GLU A 363 2.34 -12.33 -28.73
N GLU A 364 2.30 -13.64 -28.46
CA GLU A 364 2.20 -14.69 -29.47
C GLU A 364 0.84 -14.66 -30.20
N ALA A 365 -0.26 -14.52 -29.44
CA ALA A 365 -1.61 -14.44 -29.99
C ALA A 365 -1.81 -13.22 -30.91
N LEU A 366 -1.10 -12.12 -30.65
CA LEU A 366 -1.16 -10.88 -31.44
C LEU A 366 -0.12 -10.81 -32.57
N GLY A 367 0.58 -11.91 -32.87
CA GLY A 367 1.55 -12.02 -33.97
C GLY A 367 2.95 -11.54 -33.62
N GLY A 368 3.62 -12.27 -32.71
CA GLY A 368 4.86 -11.99 -31.95
C GLY A 368 6.10 -11.35 -32.62
N THR A 369 6.04 -10.97 -33.90
CA THR A 369 7.06 -10.20 -34.62
C THR A 369 6.73 -8.72 -34.80
N SER A 370 5.47 -8.28 -34.61
CA SER A 370 5.09 -6.86 -34.75
C SER A 370 5.44 -6.01 -33.52
N LEU A 371 5.51 -6.63 -32.32
CA LEU A 371 5.80 -5.97 -31.04
C LEU A 371 7.29 -5.98 -30.66
N ARG A 372 8.14 -6.72 -31.39
CA ARG A 372 9.59 -6.88 -31.14
C ARG A 372 10.50 -6.20 -32.18
N SER A 373 9.95 -5.42 -33.11
CA SER A 373 10.70 -4.72 -34.18
C SER A 373 10.37 -3.23 -34.10
N ARG A 374 11.29 -2.31 -33.76
CA ARG A 374 12.67 -2.12 -34.21
C ARG A 374 13.50 -1.47 -33.09
N LEU A 375 14.58 -2.13 -32.67
CA LEU A 375 15.76 -1.43 -32.14
C LEU A 375 16.48 -0.71 -33.28
#